data_AF-A0A6A4ZKR9-F1
#
_entry.id   AF-A0A6A4ZKR9-F1
#
_cell.length_a   1.000
_cell.length_b   1.000
_cell.length_c   1.000
_cell.angle_alpha   90.00
_cell.angle_beta   90.00
_cell.angle_gamma   90.00
#
_symmetry.space_group_name_H-M   'P 1'
#
loop_
_entity.id
_entity.type
_entity.pdbx_description
1 polymer ?
#
loop_
_entity_poly.entity_id
_entity_poly.type
_entity_poly.pdbx_seq_one_letter_code
_entity_poly.pdbx_strand_id
1 'polypeptide(L)'
;MLGARDLVQLVETPKEHAADTLAQRGGIEGIAHALNVSLEQGLDDNDTADLEAREVQFGKNFIEPEAPQTILQLMWQAFQDLTIMILTGAG
;
A
#
# COMPACT_ATOMS: atom_id res chain seq x y z
N MET A 1 -20.09 3.59 9.95
CA MET A 1 -18.62 3.61 10.11
C MET A 1 -18.03 3.79 8.73
N LEU A 2 -17.24 4.85 8.52
CA LEU A 2 -16.49 5.06 7.28
C LEU A 2 -15.41 3.98 7.19
N GLY A 3 -15.41 3.19 6.11
CA GLY A 3 -14.44 2.11 5.90
C GLY A 3 -13.26 2.56 5.03
N ALA A 4 -12.22 1.72 4.92
CA ALA A 4 -11.08 2.00 4.03
C ALA A 4 -11.50 2.31 2.58
N ARG A 5 -12.59 1.69 2.11
CA ARG A 5 -13.19 1.94 0.79
C ARG A 5 -13.69 3.37 0.59
N ASP A 6 -14.19 3.99 1.64
CA ASP A 6 -14.70 5.36 1.57
C ASP A 6 -13.58 6.38 1.37
N LEU A 7 -12.43 6.13 1.98
CA LEU A 7 -11.22 6.94 1.80
C LEU A 7 -10.65 6.77 0.41
N VAL A 8 -10.64 5.54 -0.12
CA VAL A 8 -10.23 5.26 -1.50
C VAL A 8 -11.11 6.02 -2.48
N GLN A 9 -12.44 5.98 -2.31
CA GLN A 9 -13.36 6.75 -3.16
C GLN A 9 -13.09 8.25 -3.11
N LEU A 10 -12.78 8.79 -1.92
CA LEU A 10 -12.45 10.21 -1.79
C LEU A 10 -11.16 10.56 -2.54
N VAL A 11 -10.15 9.69 -2.50
CA VAL A 11 -8.88 9.87 -3.22
C VAL A 11 -9.04 9.72 -4.74
N GLU A 12 -9.90 8.81 -5.18
CA GLU A 12 -10.20 8.56 -6.60
C GLU A 12 -11.13 9.62 -7.21
N THR A 13 -11.78 10.45 -6.37
CA THR A 13 -12.71 11.48 -6.84
C THR A 13 -11.94 12.59 -7.58
N PRO A 14 -12.39 13.00 -8.78
CA PRO A 14 -11.82 14.15 -9.49
C PRO A 14 -11.82 15.43 -8.64
N LYS A 15 -10.79 16.26 -8.78
CA LYS A 15 -10.57 17.44 -7.91
C LYS A 15 -11.75 18.42 -7.92
N GLU A 16 -12.50 18.48 -9.02
CA GLU A 16 -13.65 19.37 -9.18
C GLU A 16 -14.80 18.98 -8.24
N HIS A 17 -14.92 17.69 -7.88
CA HIS A 17 -15.98 17.14 -7.04
C HIS A 17 -15.50 16.81 -5.62
N ALA A 18 -14.20 16.91 -5.35
CA ALA A 18 -13.61 16.51 -4.07
C ALA A 18 -14.19 17.30 -2.88
N ALA A 19 -14.50 18.59 -3.06
CA ALA A 19 -15.09 19.43 -2.02
C ALA A 19 -16.50 18.95 -1.64
N ASP A 20 -17.32 18.61 -2.65
CA ASP A 20 -18.68 18.13 -2.43
C ASP A 20 -18.70 16.73 -1.78
N THR A 21 -17.80 15.84 -2.22
CA THR A 21 -17.65 14.51 -1.63
C THR A 21 -17.14 14.58 -0.18
N LEU A 22 -16.23 15.52 0.12
CA LEU A 22 -15.76 15.76 1.47
C LEU A 22 -16.89 16.28 2.37
N ALA A 23 -17.67 17.25 1.88
CA ALA A 23 -18.82 17.80 2.61
C ALA A 23 -19.86 16.72 2.93
N GLN A 24 -20.17 15.83 1.97
CA GLN A 24 -21.09 14.70 2.17
C GLN A 24 -20.63 13.71 3.25
N ARG A 25 -19.32 13.64 3.51
CA ARG A 25 -18.72 12.75 4.52
C ARG A 25 -18.49 13.43 5.87
N GLY A 26 -19.13 14.58 6.11
CA GLY A 26 -19.01 15.34 7.37
C GLY A 26 -17.82 16.29 7.40
N GLY A 27 -17.24 16.60 6.23
CA GLY A 27 -16.12 17.52 6.12
C GLY A 27 -14.83 16.96 6.71
N ILE A 28 -13.89 17.86 6.97
CA ILE A 28 -12.58 17.52 7.55
C ILE A 28 -12.74 16.89 8.94
N GLU A 29 -13.65 17.42 9.76
CA GLU A 29 -13.93 16.90 11.11
C GLU A 29 -14.52 15.49 11.07
N GLY A 30 -15.47 15.23 10.16
CA GLY A 30 -16.07 13.91 9.98
C GLY A 30 -15.04 12.86 9.56
N ILE A 31 -14.12 13.23 8.68
CA ILE A 31 -13.01 12.35 8.27
C ILE A 31 -12.03 12.13 9.42
N ALA A 32 -11.66 13.17 10.18
CA ALA A 32 -10.75 13.04 11.32
C ALA A 32 -11.33 12.14 12.41
N HIS A 33 -12.61 12.33 12.74
CA HIS A 33 -13.33 11.46 13.67
C HIS A 33 -13.39 10.01 13.16
N ALA A 34 -13.67 9.81 11.87
CA ALA A 34 -13.69 8.47 11.28
C ALA A 34 -12.33 7.77 11.30
N LEU A 35 -11.26 8.53 11.16
CA LEU A 35 -9.89 8.06 11.23
C LEU A 35 -9.35 8.00 12.67
N ASN A 36 -10.15 8.37 13.68
CA ASN A 36 -9.73 8.50 15.07
C ASN A 36 -8.42 9.30 15.23
N VAL A 37 -8.35 10.48 14.61
CA VAL A 37 -7.14 11.33 14.61
C VAL A 37 -7.46 12.76 15.06
N SER A 38 -6.55 13.38 15.81
CA SER A 38 -6.66 14.78 16.20
C SER A 38 -6.26 15.68 15.03
N LEU A 39 -7.06 16.71 14.74
CA LEU A 39 -6.73 17.72 13.72
C LEU A 39 -5.58 18.65 14.15
N GLU A 40 -5.33 18.76 15.46
CA GLU A 40 -4.29 19.63 16.02
C GLU A 40 -3.00 18.86 16.31
N GLN A 41 -3.12 17.67 16.92
CA GLN A 41 -1.97 16.90 17.40
C GLN A 41 -1.68 15.64 16.57
N GLY A 42 -2.57 15.23 15.67
CA GLY A 42 -2.40 13.99 14.91
C GLY A 42 -2.67 12.73 15.73
N LEU A 43 -1.84 11.71 15.52
CA LEU A 43 -1.83 10.44 16.28
C LEU A 43 -0.77 10.52 17.38
N ASP A 44 -0.94 9.75 18.45
CA ASP A 44 0.08 9.62 19.50
C ASP A 44 1.08 8.52 19.13
N ASP A 45 2.32 8.92 18.84
CA ASP A 45 3.40 7.98 18.49
C ASP A 45 3.77 7.04 19.66
N ASN A 46 3.36 7.33 20.90
CA ASN A 46 3.60 6.47 22.06
C ASN A 46 2.49 5.43 22.26
N ASP A 47 1.35 5.57 21.60
CA ASP A 47 0.26 4.58 21.69
C ASP A 47 0.48 3.45 20.69
N THR A 48 1.38 2.53 21.05
CA THR A 48 1.72 1.38 20.21
C THR A 48 0.51 0.48 19.92
N ALA A 49 -0.47 0.43 20.82
CA ALA A 49 -1.66 -0.40 20.64
C ALA A 49 -2.60 0.17 19.57
N ASP A 50 -2.80 1.50 19.55
CA ASP A 50 -3.53 2.16 18.46
C ASP A 50 -2.80 1.98 17.12
N LEU A 51 -1.49 2.20 17.08
CA LEU A 51 -0.70 2.05 15.86
C LEU A 51 -0.75 0.63 15.28
N GLU A 52 -0.64 -0.41 16.11
CA GLU A 52 -0.78 -1.81 15.70
C GLU A 52 -2.19 -2.13 15.18
N ALA A 53 -3.24 -1.66 15.88
CA ALA A 53 -4.63 -1.85 15.45
C ALA A 53 -4.90 -1.19 14.08
N ARG A 54 -4.32 -0.02 13.84
CA ARG A 54 -4.41 0.68 12.55
C ARG A 54 -3.68 -0.06 11.44
N GLU A 55 -2.51 -0.63 11.69
CA GLU A 55 -1.79 -1.45 10.71
C GLU A 55 -2.63 -2.67 10.32
N VAL A 56 -3.34 -3.28 11.27
CA VAL A 56 -4.28 -4.39 10.98
C VAL A 56 -5.51 -3.92 10.19
N GLN A 57 -6.05 -2.74 10.50
CA GLN A 57 -7.28 -2.23 9.87
C GLN A 57 -7.05 -1.65 8.47
N PHE A 58 -5.97 -0.90 8.27
CA PHE A 58 -5.70 -0.16 7.03
C PHE A 58 -4.57 -0.78 6.19
N GLY A 59 -3.82 -1.73 6.77
CA GLY A 59 -2.61 -2.26 6.18
C GLY A 59 -1.38 -1.42 6.52
N LYS A 60 -0.21 -2.02 6.36
CA LYS A 60 1.07 -1.34 6.53
C LYS A 60 1.34 -0.38 5.37
N ASN A 61 1.79 0.83 5.67
CA ASN A 61 2.30 1.76 4.66
C ASN A 61 3.72 1.38 4.23
N PHE A 62 3.88 0.16 3.72
CA PHE A 62 5.13 -0.38 3.23
C PHE A 62 4.88 -1.02 1.88
N ILE A 63 5.51 -0.47 0.85
CA ILE A 63 5.49 -1.05 -0.49
C ILE A 63 6.50 -2.19 -0.49
N GLU A 64 5.99 -3.42 -0.48
CA GLU A 64 6.85 -4.60 -0.52
C GLU A 64 7.66 -4.61 -1.82
N PRO A 65 9.00 -4.71 -1.75
CA PRO A 65 9.81 -4.83 -2.95
C PRO A 65 9.50 -6.16 -3.66
N GLU A 66 9.68 -6.19 -4.97
CA GLU A 66 9.59 -7.44 -5.72
C GLU A 66 10.55 -8.48 -5.13
N ALA A 67 10.05 -9.69 -4.89
CA ALA A 67 10.85 -10.75 -4.31
C ALA A 67 12.06 -11.04 -5.21
N PRO A 68 13.28 -11.10 -4.66
CA PRO A 68 14.45 -11.37 -5.46
C PRO A 68 14.37 -12.77 -6.06
N GLN A 69 14.87 -12.91 -7.28
CA GLN A 69 14.96 -14.21 -7.92
C GLN A 69 15.90 -15.12 -7.14
N THR A 70 15.48 -16.37 -6.95
CA THR A 70 16.31 -17.39 -6.29
C THR A 70 17.50 -17.75 -7.17
N ILE A 71 18.58 -18.26 -6.55
CA ILE A 71 19.76 -18.77 -7.29
C ILE A 71 19.34 -19.80 -8.36
N LEU A 72 18.38 -20.69 -8.05
CA LEU A 72 17.90 -21.69 -9.01
C LEU A 72 17.14 -21.06 -10.19
N GLN A 73 16.31 -20.05 -9.96
CA GLN A 73 15.65 -19.31 -11.05
C GLN A 73 16.67 -18.58 -11.92
N LEU A 74 17.68 -17.95 -11.30
CA LEU A 74 18.77 -17.29 -12.02
C LEU A 74 19.59 -18.28 -12.85
N MET A 75 19.88 -19.46 -12.30
CA MET A 75 20.56 -20.53 -13.02
C MET A 75 19.71 -21.07 -14.18
N TRP A 76 18.41 -21.23 -13.96
CA TRP A 76 17.47 -21.67 -15.00
C TRP A 76 17.39 -20.64 -16.14
N GLN A 77 17.37 -19.35 -15.82
CA GLN A 77 17.44 -18.28 -16.82
C GLN A 77 18.77 -18.28 -17.56
N ALA A 78 19.89 -18.43 -16.85
CA ALA A 78 21.22 -18.50 -17.46
C ALA A 78 21.34 -19.71 -18.41
N PHE A 79 20.74 -20.84 -18.08
CA PHE A 79 20.76 -22.03 -18.93
C PHE A 79 19.98 -21.86 -20.25
N GLN A 80 19.01 -20.94 -20.30
CA GLN A 80 18.27 -20.62 -21.53
C GLN A 80 19.06 -19.74 -22.51
N ASP A 81 20.30 -19.37 -22.19
CA ASP A 81 21.19 -18.69 -23.13
C ASP A 81 21.61 -19.66 -24.26
N LEU A 82 21.42 -19.23 -25.52
CA LEU A 82 21.73 -20.03 -26.70
C LEU A 82 23.20 -20.49 -26.74
N THR A 83 24.12 -19.63 -26.30
CA THR A 83 25.55 -19.94 -26.26
C THR A 83 25.81 -21.07 -25.28
N ILE A 84 25.22 -21.01 -24.08
CA ILE A 84 25.35 -22.04 -23.05
C ILE A 84 24.75 -23.37 -23.52
N MET A 85 23.59 -23.34 -24.18
CA MET A 85 22.96 -24.53 -24.75
C MET A 85 23.83 -25.19 -25.82
N ILE A 86 24.38 -24.41 -26.76
CA ILE A 86 25.26 -24.93 -27.83
C ILE A 86 26.53 -25.52 -27.23
N LEU A 87 27.19 -24.82 -26.30
CA LEU A 87 28.41 -25.30 -25.66
C LEU A 87 28.20 -26.61 -24.90
N THR A 88 27.05 -26.77 -24.26
CA THR A 88 26.70 -28.00 -23.52
C THR A 88 26.36 -29.16 -24.45
N GLY A 89 25.68 -28.91 -25.57
CA GLY A 89 25.31 -29.96 -26.53
C GLY A 89 26.44 -30.43 -27.46
N ALA A 90 27.49 -29.62 -27.61
CA ALA A 90 28.63 -29.93 -28.47
C ALA A 90 29.79 -30.65 -27.75
N GLY A 91 29.76 -30.73 -26.41
CA GLY A 91 30.73 -31.43 -25.58
C GLY A 91 30.29 -32.85 -25.25
#